data_AF-A0A7K1J4E1-F1
#
_entry.id   AF-A0A7K1J4E1-F1
#
_cell.length_a   1.000
_cell.length_b   1.000
_cell.length_c   1.000
_cell.angle_alpha   90.00
_cell.angle_beta   90.00
_cell.angle_gamma   90.00
#
_symmetry.space_group_name_H-M   'P 1'
#
loop_
_entity.id
_entity.type
_entity.pdbx_description
1 polymer ?
#
loop_
_entity_poly.entity_id
_entity_poly.type
_entity_poly.pdbx_seq_one_letter_code
_entity_poly.pdbx_strand_id
1 'polypeptide(L)'
;MPQTLTRERPATPSMAGIAGDLRYGVSPNMRSTANEHETTEATGISPIEKLSLTQLQPDFYEARDWTRHIMQRADWMGMSREALLGAVLAVVSSRIPANVKACLTDCDEPMPLNLFVNLAGVTGNGKSRAIATAQRLCPDQSGQVAEINPASGEAISAQYVERVKDGDEWQVTQRRDRALMICTETTQVSALSHRTGSTLIPELLKAWSGETLGATTKTRELDLRVGAGLYRLSAVFGVQPAHAGIFVTEGTANGFAGRFLYFPTTDTTVKEDATTSKPKQKWHEPELPNSQQPVTITYPQIAKMAALRGIRMGTAGRVRDVDGHRVEQVARVAAIYALMDGRTVVTDEDWKLAEQVVSRSDMVRDWLFDEYRREAIRNEANRVSASAQARGEAEHQLFERLSKRIRKALEYGSMPRRDLGQKLARDYRYFSSVIDRMEAQGEVRKFEDDRGRVCYEIEDTNILTC
;
A
#
# COMPACT_ATOMS: atom_id res chain seq x y z
N MET A 1 17.98 -59.12 34.81
CA MET A 1 16.94 -59.33 35.87
C MET A 1 17.15 -58.25 36.93
N PRO A 2 16.12 -57.46 37.26
CA PRO A 2 16.27 -56.06 37.66
C PRO A 2 16.23 -55.85 39.17
N GLN A 3 16.85 -54.76 39.65
CA GLN A 3 16.58 -54.19 40.97
C GLN A 3 15.81 -52.88 40.83
N THR A 4 14.87 -52.75 41.75
CA THR A 4 13.65 -51.94 41.71
C THR A 4 13.85 -50.52 42.19
N LEU A 5 13.05 -49.63 41.60
CA LEU A 5 12.76 -48.24 41.91
C LEU A 5 12.70 -47.86 43.40
N THR A 6 13.20 -46.67 43.72
CA THR A 6 12.46 -45.66 44.48
C THR A 6 12.85 -44.26 44.00
N ARG A 7 11.85 -43.47 43.58
CA ARG A 7 12.00 -42.15 42.97
C ARG A 7 11.45 -41.13 43.98
N GLU A 8 12.32 -40.42 44.67
CA GLU A 8 11.94 -39.27 45.52
C GLU A 8 11.70 -38.04 44.64
N ARG A 9 10.59 -37.33 44.90
CA ARG A 9 10.25 -36.03 44.29
C ARG A 9 10.92 -34.90 45.08
N PRO A 10 11.60 -33.93 44.45
CA PRO A 10 11.93 -32.68 45.12
C PRO A 10 10.82 -31.65 45.01
N ALA A 11 10.74 -30.83 46.06
CA ALA A 11 9.67 -29.91 46.43
C ALA A 11 9.54 -28.67 45.54
N THR A 12 8.30 -28.17 45.46
CA THR A 12 7.90 -26.86 44.94
C THR A 12 8.29 -25.73 45.88
N PRO A 13 8.90 -24.62 45.42
CA PRO A 13 8.96 -23.39 46.19
C PRO A 13 7.74 -22.49 45.93
N SER A 14 7.22 -21.98 47.03
CA SER A 14 6.12 -21.02 47.18
C SER A 14 6.41 -19.67 46.52
N MET A 15 5.47 -19.18 45.69
CA MET A 15 5.44 -17.84 45.13
C MET A 15 4.62 -16.91 46.01
N ALA A 16 5.28 -15.94 46.67
CA ALA A 16 4.65 -14.79 47.28
C ALA A 16 5.41 -13.50 46.92
N GLY A 17 4.78 -12.68 46.08
CA GLY A 17 4.77 -11.22 46.16
C GLY A 17 6.01 -10.44 45.69
N ILE A 18 6.00 -9.98 44.43
CA ILE A 18 6.27 -8.57 44.08
C ILE A 18 5.34 -8.19 42.93
N ALA A 19 4.30 -7.41 43.25
CA ALA A 19 3.42 -6.76 42.30
C ALA A 19 4.08 -5.45 41.84
N GLY A 20 4.34 -5.34 40.54
CA GLY A 20 4.76 -4.12 39.85
C GLY A 20 4.10 -4.11 38.48
N ASP A 21 2.98 -3.38 38.37
CA ASP A 21 2.17 -3.22 37.17
C ASP A 21 2.98 -2.59 36.02
N LEU A 22 3.20 -3.36 34.94
CA LEU A 22 3.51 -2.85 33.61
C LEU A 22 2.63 -3.62 32.61
N ARG A 23 1.41 -3.11 32.44
CA ARG A 23 0.39 -3.68 31.55
C ARG A 23 0.74 -3.32 30.09
N TYR A 24 1.35 -4.25 29.36
CA TYR A 24 1.18 -4.31 27.91
C TYR A 24 -0.08 -5.12 27.62
N GLY A 25 -1.15 -4.43 27.25
CA GLY A 25 -2.44 -5.03 26.89
C GLY A 25 -2.32 -5.90 25.64
N VAL A 26 -2.45 -7.20 25.84
CA VAL A 26 -2.87 -8.14 24.79
C VAL A 26 -4.39 -8.00 24.70
N SER A 27 -4.92 -7.57 23.56
CA SER A 27 -6.37 -7.61 23.29
C SER A 27 -6.77 -9.00 22.80
N PRO A 28 -7.68 -9.72 23.48
CA PRO A 28 -8.40 -10.83 22.90
C PRO A 28 -9.83 -10.36 22.59
N ASN A 29 -10.19 -10.29 21.30
CA ASN A 29 -11.53 -10.71 20.85
C ASN A 29 -11.61 -10.67 19.33
N MET A 30 -11.67 -11.85 18.74
CA MET A 30 -12.07 -12.10 17.37
C MET A 30 -13.50 -12.65 17.44
N ARG A 31 -14.51 -11.76 17.33
CA ARG A 31 -15.91 -12.12 17.06
C ARG A 31 -16.62 -11.02 16.26
N SER A 32 -17.15 -11.42 15.11
CA SER A 32 -18.20 -10.79 14.30
C SER A 32 -17.87 -9.50 13.53
N THR A 33 -17.64 -9.65 12.23
CA THR A 33 -17.41 -8.61 11.20
C THR A 33 -18.71 -7.90 10.75
N ALA A 34 -19.56 -7.48 11.69
CA ALA A 34 -20.85 -6.83 11.34
C ALA A 34 -21.11 -5.46 11.99
N ASN A 35 -20.26 -4.97 12.91
CA ASN A 35 -20.59 -3.80 13.73
C ASN A 35 -19.67 -2.58 13.61
N GLU A 36 -18.73 -2.54 12.67
CA GLU A 36 -17.81 -1.39 12.56
C GLU A 36 -18.41 -0.17 11.82
N HIS A 37 -19.50 -0.35 11.08
CA HIS A 37 -20.20 0.75 10.41
C HIS A 37 -20.87 1.75 11.38
N GLU A 38 -21.11 1.39 12.65
CA GLU A 38 -21.69 2.30 13.66
C GLU A 38 -20.64 3.17 14.39
N THR A 39 -19.35 2.87 14.29
CA THR A 39 -18.35 3.55 15.14
C THR A 39 -17.82 4.88 14.59
N THR A 40 -18.12 5.21 13.32
CA THR A 40 -17.70 6.50 12.75
C THR A 40 -18.62 7.65 13.18
N GLU A 41 -19.86 7.35 13.59
CA GLU A 41 -20.84 8.36 14.05
C GLU A 41 -20.65 8.78 15.52
N ALA A 42 -19.93 8.01 16.33
CA ALA A 42 -19.87 8.24 17.78
C ALA A 42 -18.89 9.35 18.23
N THR A 43 -18.05 9.89 17.34
CA THR A 43 -17.01 10.90 17.71
C THR A 43 -16.92 12.12 16.79
N GLY A 44 -17.52 12.09 15.60
CA GLY A 44 -17.44 13.19 14.62
C GLY A 44 -16.05 13.42 13.99
N ILE A 45 -15.01 12.71 14.43
CA ILE A 45 -13.63 12.84 13.93
C ILE A 45 -13.42 11.83 12.79
N SER A 46 -12.99 12.31 11.62
CA SER A 46 -12.66 11.48 10.47
C SER A 46 -11.44 10.57 10.73
N PRO A 47 -11.31 9.43 10.02
CA PRO A 47 -10.16 8.53 10.20
C PRO A 47 -8.79 9.20 9.98
N ILE A 48 -8.70 10.15 9.06
CA ILE A 48 -7.44 10.87 8.79
C ILE A 48 -7.09 11.88 9.91
N GLU A 49 -8.09 12.50 10.53
CA GLU A 49 -7.89 13.35 11.71
C GLU A 49 -7.43 12.50 12.90
N LYS A 50 -8.05 11.33 13.13
CA LYS A 50 -7.59 10.37 14.15
C LYS A 50 -6.12 9.97 13.92
N LEU A 51 -5.74 9.70 12.68
CA LEU A 51 -4.37 9.35 12.34
C LEU A 51 -3.40 10.51 12.62
N SER A 52 -3.79 11.75 12.35
CA SER A 52 -2.97 12.95 12.58
C SER A 52 -2.78 13.24 14.07
N LEU A 53 -3.78 12.92 14.91
CA LEU A 53 -3.68 13.08 16.36
C LEU A 53 -2.67 12.13 17.02
N THR A 54 -2.29 11.05 16.35
CA THR A 54 -1.32 10.06 16.84
C THR A 54 0.03 10.15 16.13
N GLN A 55 0.42 11.36 15.71
CA GLN A 55 1.74 11.62 15.13
C GLN A 55 2.88 11.31 16.10
N LEU A 56 4.08 11.19 15.53
CA LEU A 56 5.31 11.24 16.32
C LEU A 56 5.32 12.49 17.21
N GLN A 57 5.54 12.26 18.51
CA GLN A 57 5.44 13.30 19.53
C GLN A 57 6.59 14.31 19.42
N PRO A 58 6.44 15.54 19.93
CA PRO A 58 7.50 16.56 19.89
C PRO A 58 8.86 16.06 20.41
N ASP A 59 8.86 15.26 21.47
CA ASP A 59 10.09 14.70 22.07
C ASP A 59 10.90 13.84 21.07
N PHE A 60 10.25 13.17 20.12
CA PHE A 60 10.94 12.43 19.06
C PHE A 60 11.76 13.38 18.17
N TYR A 61 11.17 14.52 17.79
CA TYR A 61 11.84 15.50 16.94
C TYR A 61 12.89 16.30 17.69
N GLU A 62 12.73 16.48 18.99
CA GLU A 62 13.72 17.18 19.82
C GLU A 62 14.92 16.31 20.21
N ALA A 63 14.81 14.98 20.07
CA ALA A 63 15.87 14.05 20.44
C ALA A 63 17.19 14.27 19.68
N ARG A 64 17.16 14.82 18.46
CA ARG A 64 18.37 15.02 17.63
C ARG A 64 18.29 16.28 16.80
N ASP A 65 19.46 16.79 16.45
CA ASP A 65 19.57 17.96 15.58
C ASP A 65 18.99 17.71 14.19
N TRP A 66 19.25 16.55 13.58
CA TRP A 66 18.73 16.27 12.25
C TRP A 66 17.21 15.99 12.25
N THR A 67 16.64 15.39 13.31
CA THR A 67 15.17 15.23 13.44
C THR A 67 14.49 16.58 13.66
N ARG A 68 15.07 17.45 14.50
CA ARG A 68 14.61 18.83 14.70
C ARG A 68 14.65 19.63 13.40
N HIS A 69 15.72 19.46 12.61
CA HIS A 69 15.80 20.08 11.29
C HIS A 69 14.68 19.59 10.37
N ILE A 70 14.43 18.28 10.31
CA ILE A 70 13.34 17.71 9.49
C ILE A 70 12.00 18.32 9.88
N MET A 71 11.69 18.39 11.17
CA MET A 71 10.46 19.02 11.67
C MET A 71 10.35 20.48 11.20
N GLN A 72 11.36 21.29 11.50
CA GLN A 72 11.37 22.71 11.13
C GLN A 72 11.30 22.92 9.61
N ARG A 73 11.93 22.04 8.83
CA ARG A 73 11.94 22.10 7.37
C ARG A 73 10.60 21.70 6.77
N ALA A 74 9.95 20.69 7.32
CA ALA A 74 8.61 20.28 6.92
C ALA A 74 7.60 21.41 7.22
N ASP A 75 7.66 21.98 8.42
CA ASP A 75 6.81 23.09 8.85
C ASP A 75 7.03 24.34 7.99
N TRP A 76 8.29 24.71 7.73
CA TRP A 76 8.63 25.85 6.86
C TRP A 76 8.06 25.68 5.44
N MET A 77 8.00 24.45 4.96
CA MET A 77 7.52 24.14 3.63
C MET A 77 6.02 23.87 3.61
N GLY A 78 5.33 23.69 4.74
CA GLY A 78 3.93 23.25 4.77
C GLY A 78 3.77 21.86 4.16
N MET A 79 4.56 20.89 4.64
CA MET A 79 4.42 19.47 4.28
C MET A 79 4.43 18.60 5.54
N SER A 80 3.97 17.35 5.44
CA SER A 80 4.02 16.40 6.55
C SER A 80 5.46 16.14 7.02
N ARG A 81 5.69 16.30 8.33
CA ARG A 81 6.96 15.99 9.02
C ARG A 81 7.34 14.52 8.85
N GLU A 82 6.36 13.63 8.96
CA GLU A 82 6.52 12.18 8.84
C GLU A 82 6.83 11.77 7.40
N ALA A 83 6.20 12.41 6.41
CA ALA A 83 6.52 12.16 5.00
C ALA A 83 7.95 12.57 4.63
N LEU A 84 8.40 13.73 5.12
CA LEU A 84 9.79 14.16 4.92
C LEU A 84 10.78 13.22 5.64
N LEU A 85 10.47 12.80 6.86
CA LEU A 85 11.29 11.82 7.60
C LEU A 85 11.44 10.50 6.84
N GLY A 86 10.33 9.92 6.37
CA GLY A 86 10.34 8.68 5.59
C GLY A 86 11.14 8.80 4.30
N ALA A 87 10.99 9.91 3.58
CA ALA A 87 11.77 10.19 2.37
C ALA A 87 13.27 10.33 2.68
N VAL A 88 13.65 11.04 3.75
CA VAL A 88 15.05 11.19 4.19
C VAL A 88 15.65 9.84 4.55
N LEU A 89 14.94 8.99 5.28
CA LEU A 89 15.40 7.65 5.65
C LEU A 89 15.74 6.79 4.43
N ALA A 90 14.85 6.74 3.44
CA ALA A 90 15.09 6.00 2.20
C ALA A 90 16.25 6.59 1.39
N VAL A 91 16.32 7.92 1.30
CA VAL A 91 17.35 8.64 0.57
C VAL A 91 18.72 8.48 1.24
N VAL A 92 18.81 8.44 2.58
CA VAL A 92 20.06 8.11 3.30
C VAL A 92 20.41 6.64 3.11
N SER A 93 19.44 5.72 3.25
CA SER A 93 19.64 4.29 3.00
C SER A 93 20.27 4.03 1.63
N SER A 94 19.79 4.67 0.56
CA SER A 94 20.33 4.49 -0.80
C SER A 94 21.80 4.92 -0.94
N ARG A 95 22.32 5.77 -0.05
CA ARG A 95 23.72 6.23 -0.08
C ARG A 95 24.67 5.35 0.69
N ILE A 96 24.16 4.49 1.58
CA ILE A 96 25.00 3.61 2.37
C ILE A 96 25.59 2.53 1.44
N PRO A 97 26.93 2.38 1.36
CA PRO A 97 27.55 1.33 0.54
C PRO A 97 27.06 -0.08 0.89
N ALA A 98 27.11 -0.98 -0.10
CA ALA A 98 26.55 -2.33 0.05
C ALA A 98 27.31 -3.17 1.09
N ASN A 99 28.59 -2.88 1.32
CA ASN A 99 29.44 -3.57 2.31
C ASN A 99 29.14 -3.18 3.78
N VAL A 100 28.25 -2.21 4.02
CA VAL A 100 27.74 -1.90 5.36
C VAL A 100 26.55 -2.81 5.66
N LYS A 101 26.71 -3.68 6.65
CA LYS A 101 25.73 -4.68 7.06
C LYS A 101 25.41 -4.57 8.54
N ALA A 102 24.24 -5.06 8.93
CA ALA A 102 23.79 -5.15 10.30
C ALA A 102 23.75 -6.60 10.76
N CYS A 103 24.23 -6.86 11.97
CA CYS A 103 24.08 -8.17 12.62
C CYS A 103 23.35 -7.96 13.94
N LEU A 104 22.08 -8.36 14.03
CA LEU A 104 21.32 -8.21 15.27
C LEU A 104 21.83 -9.20 16.31
N THR A 105 21.94 -10.47 15.94
CA THR A 105 22.51 -11.53 16.78
C THR A 105 23.75 -12.14 16.12
N ASP A 106 24.53 -12.89 16.90
CA ASP A 106 25.75 -13.54 16.41
C ASP A 106 25.47 -14.75 15.49
N CYS A 107 24.20 -15.15 15.37
CA CYS A 107 23.75 -16.25 14.53
C CYS A 107 23.04 -15.77 13.25
N ASP A 108 22.78 -14.47 13.11
CA ASP A 108 22.09 -13.93 11.94
C ASP A 108 23.06 -13.75 10.78
N GLU A 109 22.58 -14.06 9.57
CA GLU A 109 23.26 -13.64 8.36
C GLU A 109 23.35 -12.10 8.30
N PRO A 110 24.47 -11.53 7.82
CA PRO A 110 24.62 -10.08 7.72
C PRO A 110 23.49 -9.42 6.92
N MET A 111 22.65 -8.64 7.59
CA MET A 111 21.47 -8.00 7.02
C MET A 111 21.84 -6.72 6.26
N PRO A 112 21.37 -6.53 5.02
CA PRO A 112 21.52 -5.25 4.34
C PRO A 112 20.58 -4.20 4.93
N LEU A 113 21.03 -2.95 4.99
CA LEU A 113 20.21 -1.76 5.26
C LEU A 113 19.31 -1.30 4.09
N ASN A 114 18.76 -2.24 3.30
CA ASN A 114 17.81 -1.96 2.21
C ASN A 114 16.48 -1.50 2.80
N LEU A 115 15.98 -0.32 2.44
CA LEU A 115 14.80 0.27 3.06
C LEU A 115 13.76 0.70 2.03
N PHE A 116 12.53 0.21 2.15
CA PHE A 116 11.42 0.62 1.29
C PHE A 116 10.40 1.44 2.09
N VAL A 117 9.94 2.54 1.49
CA VAL A 117 9.07 3.51 2.15
C VAL A 117 7.88 3.85 1.26
N ASN A 118 6.70 3.87 1.85
CA ASN A 118 5.44 4.32 1.27
C ASN A 118 5.04 5.67 1.87
N LEU A 119 4.85 6.67 1.01
CA LEU A 119 4.25 7.96 1.33
C LEU A 119 2.75 7.92 1.01
N ALA A 120 1.94 7.66 2.04
CA ALA A 120 0.51 7.38 1.95
C ALA A 120 -0.35 8.64 2.08
N GLY A 121 -1.29 8.84 1.16
CA GLY A 121 -2.20 10.00 1.18
C GLY A 121 -2.79 10.33 -0.19
N VAL A 122 -3.72 11.27 -0.26
CA VAL A 122 -4.41 11.61 -1.52
C VAL A 122 -3.50 12.40 -2.49
N THR A 123 -3.98 12.60 -3.71
CA THR A 123 -3.35 13.46 -4.72
C THR A 123 -3.10 14.86 -4.15
N GLY A 124 -2.01 15.51 -4.56
CA GLY A 124 -1.69 16.88 -4.13
C GLY A 124 -1.06 17.03 -2.73
N ASN A 125 -1.06 15.99 -1.87
CA ASN A 125 -0.56 16.10 -0.48
C ASN A 125 0.97 16.09 -0.33
N GLY A 126 1.74 16.52 -1.33
CA GLY A 126 3.17 16.78 -1.17
C GLY A 126 4.11 15.56 -1.21
N LYS A 127 3.69 14.39 -1.73
CA LYS A 127 4.54 13.19 -1.92
C LYS A 127 5.84 13.51 -2.67
N SER A 128 5.73 14.01 -3.90
CA SER A 128 6.88 14.36 -4.75
C SER A 128 7.71 15.50 -4.13
N ARG A 129 7.06 16.40 -3.38
CA ARG A 129 7.73 17.50 -2.70
C ARG A 129 8.59 17.01 -1.53
N ALA A 130 8.12 16.02 -0.77
CA ALA A 130 8.89 15.39 0.30
C ALA A 130 10.12 14.67 -0.27
N ILE A 131 9.96 13.88 -1.34
CA ILE A 131 11.05 13.18 -2.03
C ILE A 131 12.11 14.18 -2.52
N ALA A 132 11.70 15.20 -3.29
CA ALA A 132 12.62 16.21 -3.81
C ALA A 132 13.30 17.03 -2.70
N THR A 133 12.65 17.20 -1.55
CA THR A 133 13.25 17.90 -0.40
C THR A 133 14.27 17.00 0.29
N ALA A 134 13.99 15.71 0.47
CA ALA A 134 14.94 14.75 1.01
C ALA A 134 16.20 14.63 0.14
N GLN A 135 16.05 14.54 -1.19
CA GLN A 135 17.18 14.51 -2.14
C GLN A 135 18.01 15.81 -2.14
N ARG A 136 17.42 16.94 -1.77
CA ARG A 136 18.16 18.22 -1.63
C ARG A 136 18.85 18.35 -0.28
N LEU A 137 18.27 17.81 0.79
CA LEU A 137 18.89 17.80 2.11
C LEU A 137 20.11 16.89 2.13
N CYS A 138 19.95 15.70 1.56
CA CYS A 138 21.04 14.76 1.39
C CYS A 138 21.28 14.65 -0.12
N PRO A 139 22.22 15.40 -0.74
CA PRO A 139 22.62 15.16 -2.12
C PRO A 139 23.48 13.90 -2.24
N ASP A 140 23.50 13.22 -3.39
CA ASP A 140 24.50 12.16 -3.62
C ASP A 140 25.85 12.76 -4.00
N GLN A 141 26.74 12.93 -3.02
CA GLN A 141 28.09 13.41 -3.27
C GLN A 141 28.99 12.37 -3.95
N SER A 142 28.66 11.08 -3.84
CA SER A 142 29.47 10.01 -4.42
C SER A 142 29.25 9.83 -5.92
N GLY A 143 28.09 10.25 -6.43
CA GLY A 143 27.64 10.00 -7.80
C GLY A 143 27.44 8.51 -8.11
N GLN A 144 27.38 7.65 -7.08
CA GLN A 144 27.27 6.19 -7.22
C GLN A 144 25.83 5.68 -7.08
N VAL A 145 24.89 6.53 -6.65
CA VAL A 145 23.49 6.13 -6.49
C VAL A 145 22.75 6.31 -7.81
N ALA A 146 22.28 5.20 -8.37
CA ALA A 146 21.40 5.25 -9.54
C ALA A 146 19.94 5.49 -9.12
N GLU A 147 19.31 6.53 -9.67
CA GLU A 147 17.85 6.69 -9.59
C GLU A 147 17.18 5.80 -10.66
N ILE A 148 16.25 4.93 -10.25
CA ILE A 148 15.69 3.89 -11.12
C ILE A 148 14.17 3.79 -11.01
N ASN A 149 13.53 3.34 -12.10
CA ASN A 149 12.13 2.93 -12.12
C ASN A 149 11.98 1.67 -13.01
N PRO A 150 12.33 0.48 -12.48
CA PRO A 150 12.46 -0.74 -13.27
C PRO A 150 11.12 -1.28 -13.77
N ALA A 151 11.09 -1.71 -15.04
CA ALA A 151 9.90 -2.26 -15.69
C ALA A 151 9.68 -3.78 -15.44
N SER A 152 10.69 -4.48 -14.92
CA SER A 152 10.68 -5.93 -14.65
C SER A 152 11.70 -6.28 -13.55
N GLY A 153 11.68 -7.53 -13.06
CA GLY A 153 12.69 -8.00 -12.10
C GLY A 153 14.11 -7.97 -12.67
N GLU A 154 14.31 -8.44 -13.91
CA GLU A 154 15.62 -8.40 -14.60
C GLU A 154 16.14 -6.97 -14.78
N ALA A 155 15.24 -5.99 -14.94
CA ALA A 155 15.62 -4.59 -15.02
C ALA A 155 16.19 -4.04 -13.70
N ILE A 156 15.94 -4.70 -12.56
CA ILE A 156 16.56 -4.36 -11.26
C ILE A 156 18.01 -4.82 -11.25
N SER A 157 18.29 -6.08 -11.58
CA SER A 157 19.65 -6.63 -11.54
C SER A 157 20.56 -5.94 -12.57
N ALA A 158 20.03 -5.62 -13.75
CA ALA A 158 20.72 -4.86 -14.79
C ALA A 158 21.16 -3.44 -14.37
N GLN A 159 20.68 -2.91 -13.24
CA GLN A 159 21.16 -1.63 -12.72
C GLN A 159 22.54 -1.75 -12.06
N TYR A 160 22.88 -2.93 -11.54
CA TYR A 160 24.10 -3.13 -10.76
C TYR A 160 25.21 -3.76 -11.58
N VAL A 161 24.86 -4.66 -12.50
CA VAL A 161 25.83 -5.42 -13.30
C VAL A 161 25.64 -5.16 -14.79
N GLU A 162 26.75 -5.20 -15.50
CA GLU A 162 26.78 -5.17 -16.96
C GLU A 162 27.70 -6.27 -17.48
N ARG A 163 27.49 -6.68 -18.72
CA ARG A 163 28.38 -7.62 -19.39
C ARG A 163 29.42 -6.85 -20.17
N VAL A 164 30.68 -7.09 -19.83
CA VAL A 164 31.83 -6.51 -20.53
C VAL A 164 32.57 -7.65 -21.22
N LYS A 165 32.97 -7.41 -22.47
CA LYS A 165 33.82 -8.34 -23.20
C LYS A 165 35.26 -8.14 -22.74
N ASP A 166 35.86 -9.17 -22.16
CA ASP A 166 37.26 -9.20 -21.76
C ASP A 166 37.98 -10.27 -22.59
N GLY A 167 38.77 -9.83 -23.58
CA GLY A 167 39.30 -10.72 -24.61
C GLY A 167 38.20 -11.34 -25.46
N ASP A 168 38.14 -12.67 -25.52
CA ASP A 168 37.10 -13.44 -26.21
C ASP A 168 35.97 -13.93 -25.29
N GLU A 169 36.03 -13.61 -24.00
CA GLU A 169 35.05 -14.04 -23.01
C GLU A 169 34.15 -12.89 -22.54
N TRP A 170 32.90 -13.21 -22.23
CA TRP A 170 31.95 -12.29 -21.62
C TRP A 170 31.99 -12.46 -20.10
N GLN A 171 32.35 -11.39 -19.39
CA GLN A 171 32.37 -11.35 -17.93
C GLN A 171 31.25 -10.43 -17.44
N VAL A 172 30.59 -10.83 -16.35
CA VAL A 172 29.61 -9.97 -15.65
C VAL A 172 30.37 -9.13 -14.64
N THR A 173 30.42 -7.83 -14.86
CA THR A 173 31.12 -6.87 -14.00
C THR A 173 30.10 -6.03 -13.25
N GLN A 174 30.32 -5.84 -11.95
CA GLN A 174 29.51 -4.95 -11.15
C GLN A 174 29.93 -3.50 -11.41
N ARG A 175 29.02 -2.71 -11.99
CA ARG A 175 29.24 -1.29 -12.31
C ARG A 175 28.91 -0.37 -11.14
N ARG A 176 27.95 -0.76 -10.28
CA ARG A 176 27.54 0.01 -9.10
C ARG A 176 26.95 -0.91 -8.05
N ASP A 177 26.86 -0.40 -6.83
CA ASP A 177 26.30 -1.12 -5.68
C ASP A 177 25.08 -0.42 -5.08
N ARG A 178 24.74 0.80 -5.49
CA ARG A 178 23.68 1.62 -4.88
C ARG A 178 22.63 2.06 -5.89
N ALA A 179 21.36 1.89 -5.52
CA ALA A 179 20.22 2.43 -6.25
C ALA A 179 19.11 2.94 -5.34
N LEU A 180 18.41 3.97 -5.81
CA LEU A 180 17.19 4.53 -5.24
C LEU A 180 16.06 4.37 -6.26
N MET A 181 15.08 3.53 -5.94
CA MET A 181 13.87 3.41 -6.73
C MET A 181 12.87 4.49 -6.30
N ILE A 182 12.45 5.33 -7.25
CA ILE A 182 11.43 6.35 -6.99
C ILE A 182 10.20 6.05 -7.84
N CYS A 183 9.09 5.81 -7.16
CA CYS A 183 7.79 5.62 -7.79
C CYS A 183 6.84 6.68 -7.23
N THR A 184 6.60 7.76 -7.97
CA THR A 184 5.75 8.86 -7.49
C THR A 184 4.27 8.45 -7.36
N GLU A 185 3.84 7.44 -8.12
CA GLU A 185 2.49 6.88 -8.06
C GLU A 185 2.51 5.36 -8.27
N THR A 186 1.91 4.62 -7.35
CA THR A 186 1.90 3.15 -7.38
C THR A 186 1.10 2.52 -8.51
N THR A 187 0.32 3.29 -9.25
CA THR A 187 -0.43 2.85 -10.42
C THR A 187 0.48 2.22 -11.47
N GLN A 188 1.68 2.79 -11.69
CA GLN A 188 2.64 2.27 -12.66
C GLN A 188 3.19 0.90 -12.24
N VAL A 189 3.62 0.76 -10.98
CA VAL A 189 4.16 -0.50 -10.46
C VAL A 189 3.08 -1.58 -10.42
N SER A 190 1.84 -1.22 -10.06
CA SER A 190 0.70 -2.13 -10.11
C SER A 190 0.40 -2.61 -11.53
N ALA A 191 0.41 -1.72 -12.52
CA ALA A 191 0.23 -2.10 -13.91
C ALA A 191 1.33 -3.05 -14.41
N LEU A 192 2.58 -2.85 -13.96
CA LEU A 192 3.72 -3.71 -14.29
C LEU A 192 3.65 -5.07 -13.56
N SER A 193 3.15 -5.11 -12.32
CA SER A 193 3.05 -6.34 -11.54
C SER A 193 1.94 -7.26 -12.06
N HIS A 194 0.82 -6.71 -12.55
CA HIS A 194 -0.29 -7.51 -13.10
C HIS A 194 -0.04 -8.05 -14.52
N ARG A 195 1.09 -7.72 -15.16
CA ARG A 195 1.45 -8.34 -16.45
C ARG A 195 1.67 -9.84 -16.25
N THR A 196 1.11 -10.65 -17.14
CA THR A 196 1.34 -12.10 -17.16
C THR A 196 2.84 -12.39 -17.20
N GLY A 197 3.34 -13.14 -16.22
CA GLY A 197 4.77 -13.49 -16.10
C GLY A 197 5.65 -12.40 -15.49
N SER A 198 5.08 -11.35 -14.88
CA SER A 198 5.86 -10.32 -14.19
C SER A 198 6.65 -10.89 -13.01
N THR A 199 7.95 -10.62 -12.99
CA THR A 199 8.86 -11.01 -11.91
C THR A 199 9.18 -9.85 -10.96
N LEU A 200 8.55 -8.68 -11.15
CA LEU A 200 8.91 -7.45 -10.44
C LEU A 200 8.75 -7.57 -8.92
N ILE A 201 7.59 -8.04 -8.43
CA ILE A 201 7.34 -8.15 -6.99
C ILE A 201 8.22 -9.21 -6.33
N PRO A 202 8.32 -10.46 -6.84
CA PRO A 202 9.26 -11.44 -6.31
C PRO A 202 10.70 -10.93 -6.22
N GLU A 203 11.15 -10.19 -7.24
CA GLU A 203 12.50 -9.66 -7.27
C GLU A 203 12.71 -8.50 -6.29
N LEU A 204 11.69 -7.65 -6.08
CA LEU A 204 11.72 -6.63 -5.02
C LEU A 204 11.74 -7.24 -3.61
N LEU A 205 11.06 -8.37 -3.38
CA LEU A 205 11.10 -9.09 -2.11
C LEU A 205 12.52 -9.59 -1.82
N LYS A 206 13.17 -10.23 -2.80
CA LYS A 206 14.59 -10.62 -2.72
C LYS A 206 15.49 -9.43 -2.49
N ALA A 207 15.25 -8.34 -3.23
CA ALA A 207 16.01 -7.11 -3.12
C ALA A 207 15.97 -6.53 -1.71
N TRP A 208 14.80 -6.53 -1.07
CA TRP A 208 14.67 -6.09 0.33
C TRP A 208 15.45 -7.00 1.30
N SER A 209 15.36 -8.32 1.12
CA SER A 209 16.06 -9.31 1.94
C SER A 209 17.59 -9.30 1.72
N GLY A 210 18.06 -8.79 0.58
CA GLY A 210 19.48 -8.86 0.20
C GLY A 210 19.87 -10.15 -0.49
N GLU A 211 18.91 -10.92 -0.98
CA GLU A 211 19.17 -12.17 -1.69
C GLU A 211 19.78 -11.92 -3.07
N THR A 212 20.27 -12.98 -3.71
CA THR A 212 20.79 -12.90 -5.09
C THR A 212 19.70 -12.41 -6.05
N LEU A 213 20.02 -11.38 -6.83
CA LEU A 213 19.15 -10.87 -7.88
C LEU A 213 19.49 -11.47 -9.25
N GLY A 214 18.52 -11.46 -10.15
CA GLY A 214 18.59 -12.02 -11.48
C GLY A 214 18.00 -13.43 -11.57
N ALA A 215 17.69 -13.85 -12.80
CA ALA A 215 17.22 -15.18 -13.11
C ALA A 215 18.28 -15.93 -13.94
N THR A 216 18.35 -17.25 -13.76
CA THR A 216 19.19 -18.10 -14.61
C THR A 216 18.51 -18.30 -15.96
N THR A 217 19.08 -17.73 -17.03
CA THR A 217 18.57 -17.85 -18.39
C THR A 217 19.46 -18.75 -19.26
N LYS A 218 18.85 -19.49 -20.20
CA LYS A 218 19.61 -20.29 -21.19
C LYS A 218 20.48 -19.40 -22.08
N THR A 219 19.96 -18.23 -22.43
CA THR A 219 20.70 -17.20 -23.14
C THR A 219 21.67 -16.57 -22.16
N ARG A 220 22.97 -16.88 -22.30
CA ARG A 220 24.00 -16.34 -21.43
C ARG A 220 23.94 -14.81 -21.39
N GLU A 221 23.73 -14.13 -22.52
CA GLU A 221 23.68 -12.66 -22.59
C GLU A 221 22.66 -11.99 -21.65
N LEU A 222 21.60 -12.71 -21.27
CA LEU A 222 20.55 -12.22 -20.36
C LEU A 222 20.79 -12.60 -18.89
N ASP A 223 21.82 -13.41 -18.60
CA ASP A 223 22.20 -13.83 -17.24
C ASP A 223 22.95 -12.69 -16.54
N LEU A 224 22.18 -11.73 -16.01
CA LEU A 224 22.62 -10.56 -15.23
C LEU A 224 22.30 -10.79 -13.76
N ARG A 225 23.14 -11.59 -13.09
CA ARG A 225 23.01 -11.88 -11.66
C ARG A 225 23.86 -10.96 -10.78
N VAL A 226 23.29 -10.56 -9.65
CA VAL A 226 23.98 -9.78 -8.61
C VAL A 226 23.99 -10.63 -7.34
N GLY A 227 25.17 -10.88 -6.78
CA GLY A 227 25.32 -11.72 -5.59
C GLY A 227 24.58 -11.15 -4.37
N ALA A 228 24.11 -12.05 -3.50
CA ALA A 228 23.49 -11.69 -2.24
C ALA A 228 24.36 -10.72 -1.45
N GLY A 229 23.75 -9.66 -0.93
CA GLY A 229 24.43 -8.64 -0.14
C GLY A 229 25.38 -7.73 -0.92
N LEU A 230 25.56 -7.88 -2.24
CA LEU A 230 26.48 -7.02 -3.02
C LEU A 230 25.85 -5.71 -3.51
N TYR A 231 24.62 -5.41 -3.10
CA TYR A 231 23.91 -4.19 -3.49
C TYR A 231 23.16 -3.56 -2.32
N ARG A 232 22.77 -2.30 -2.53
CA ARG A 232 21.88 -1.46 -1.73
C ARG A 232 20.73 -1.00 -2.62
N LEU A 233 19.53 -1.50 -2.34
CA LEU A 233 18.30 -0.97 -2.93
C LEU A 233 17.49 -0.28 -1.85
N SER A 234 17.20 0.99 -2.05
CA SER A 234 16.19 1.72 -1.30
C SER A 234 15.05 2.13 -2.22
N ALA A 235 13.85 2.30 -1.69
CA ALA A 235 12.68 2.65 -2.50
C ALA A 235 11.78 3.67 -1.80
N VAL A 236 11.24 4.62 -2.56
CA VAL A 236 10.18 5.54 -2.11
C VAL A 236 9.01 5.51 -3.07
N PHE A 237 7.85 5.12 -2.55
CA PHE A 237 6.62 4.92 -3.29
C PHE A 237 5.58 5.92 -2.82
N GLY A 238 4.98 6.67 -3.73
CA GLY A 238 3.82 7.51 -3.46
C GLY A 238 2.54 6.69 -3.59
N VAL A 239 1.89 6.41 -2.47
CA VAL A 239 0.68 5.56 -2.44
C VAL A 239 -0.56 6.40 -2.19
N GLN A 240 -1.53 6.29 -3.09
CA GLN A 240 -2.87 6.81 -2.88
C GLN A 240 -3.74 5.68 -2.32
N PRO A 241 -4.66 5.95 -1.38
CA PRO A 241 -5.57 4.93 -0.88
C PRO A 241 -6.25 4.10 -1.98
N ALA A 242 -6.75 4.74 -3.03
CA ALA A 242 -7.44 4.08 -4.15
C ALA A 242 -6.57 3.11 -4.94
N HIS A 243 -5.25 3.28 -4.84
CA HIS A 243 -4.24 2.53 -5.60
C HIS A 243 -3.32 1.73 -4.68
N ALA A 244 -3.75 1.46 -3.45
CA ALA A 244 -3.01 0.66 -2.48
C ALA A 244 -3.20 -0.86 -2.64
N GLY A 245 -4.00 -1.31 -3.62
CA GLY A 245 -4.36 -2.72 -3.81
C GLY A 245 -3.17 -3.67 -3.95
N ILE A 246 -2.06 -3.22 -4.51
CA ILE A 246 -0.80 -4.00 -4.60
C ILE A 246 -0.25 -4.39 -3.22
N PHE A 247 -0.47 -3.56 -2.20
CA PHE A 247 -0.07 -3.85 -0.83
C PHE A 247 -1.18 -4.59 -0.07
N VAL A 248 -2.43 -4.16 -0.22
CA VAL A 248 -3.54 -4.71 0.57
C VAL A 248 -3.90 -6.12 0.14
N THR A 249 -4.14 -6.32 -1.16
CA THR A 249 -4.71 -7.56 -1.71
C THR A 249 -3.63 -8.62 -1.90
N GLU A 250 -2.60 -8.30 -2.68
CA GLU A 250 -1.52 -9.24 -3.00
C GLU A 250 -0.40 -9.18 -1.95
N GLY A 251 -0.08 -7.95 -1.53
CA GLY A 251 1.07 -7.66 -0.69
C GLY A 251 1.00 -8.23 0.72
N THR A 252 -0.19 -8.45 1.26
CA THR A 252 -0.36 -9.10 2.56
C THR A 252 0.03 -10.57 2.50
N ALA A 253 -0.37 -11.27 1.44
CA ALA A 253 -0.15 -12.72 1.30
C ALA A 253 1.30 -13.07 0.91
N ASN A 254 1.92 -12.27 0.05
CA ASN A 254 3.30 -12.51 -0.39
C ASN A 254 4.37 -11.80 0.47
N GLY A 255 3.94 -11.08 1.52
CA GLY A 255 4.83 -10.36 2.44
C GLY A 255 5.42 -9.05 1.90
N PHE A 256 4.96 -8.55 0.74
CA PHE A 256 5.40 -7.28 0.17
C PHE A 256 5.01 -6.10 1.07
N ALA A 257 3.80 -6.08 1.60
CA ALA A 257 3.35 -5.00 2.48
C ALA A 257 4.17 -4.88 3.77
N GLY A 258 4.55 -6.02 4.36
CA GLY A 258 5.36 -6.04 5.60
C GLY A 258 6.80 -5.55 5.43
N ARG A 259 7.26 -5.36 4.18
CA ARG A 259 8.61 -4.88 3.85
C ARG A 259 8.70 -3.36 3.62
N PHE A 260 7.58 -2.64 3.75
CA PHE A 260 7.55 -1.18 3.63
C PHE A 260 7.30 -0.52 4.99
N LEU A 261 7.93 0.63 5.21
CA LEU A 261 7.48 1.60 6.19
C LEU A 261 6.44 2.53 5.57
N TYR A 262 5.46 2.99 6.34
CA TYR A 262 4.35 3.81 5.87
C TYR A 262 4.34 5.15 6.60
N PHE A 263 4.33 6.25 5.85
CA PHE A 263 4.29 7.60 6.40
C PHE A 263 3.15 8.39 5.77
N PRO A 264 2.34 9.12 6.56
CA PRO A 264 1.22 9.87 6.04
C PRO A 264 1.74 11.16 5.42
N THR A 265 1.19 11.54 4.27
CA THR A 265 1.48 12.83 3.64
C THR A 265 0.50 13.92 4.07
N THR A 266 -0.59 13.55 4.72
CA THR A 266 -1.57 14.47 5.30
C THR A 266 -1.23 14.75 6.76
N ASP A 267 -1.23 16.01 7.13
CA ASP A 267 -1.12 16.46 8.51
C ASP A 267 -2.24 17.48 8.76
N THR A 268 -3.32 17.02 9.42
CA THR A 268 -4.48 17.88 9.70
C THR A 268 -4.24 18.86 10.86
N THR A 269 -3.09 18.77 11.55
CA THR A 269 -2.73 19.70 12.62
C THR A 269 -2.09 20.99 12.10
N VAL A 270 -1.64 20.98 10.84
CA VAL A 270 -1.08 22.17 10.18
C VAL A 270 -2.17 23.21 9.96
N LYS A 271 -1.98 24.39 10.54
CA LYS A 271 -2.91 25.53 10.36
C LYS A 271 -2.62 26.25 9.04
N GLU A 272 -3.67 26.61 8.30
CA GLU A 272 -3.57 27.30 7.00
C GLU A 272 -2.79 28.63 7.10
N ASP A 273 -3.02 29.41 8.16
CA ASP A 273 -2.40 30.72 8.36
C ASP A 273 -1.08 30.68 9.16
N ALA A 274 -0.48 29.50 9.34
CA ALA A 274 0.76 29.39 10.11
C ALA A 274 1.93 30.08 9.39
N THR A 275 2.40 31.20 9.95
CA THR A 275 3.68 31.81 9.53
C THR A 275 4.84 31.03 10.14
N THR A 276 5.48 30.18 9.33
CA THR A 276 6.61 29.36 9.76
C THR A 276 7.94 30.00 9.35
N SER A 277 8.89 30.07 10.28
CA SER A 277 10.24 30.56 9.98
C SER A 277 11.09 29.48 9.33
N LYS A 278 12.09 29.88 8.53
CA LYS A 278 13.12 28.97 8.03
C LYS A 278 13.73 28.12 9.17
N PRO A 279 14.19 26.89 8.89
CA PRO A 279 14.85 26.06 9.90
C PRO A 279 15.98 26.82 10.59
N LYS A 280 15.92 26.86 11.92
CA LYS A 280 16.98 27.42 12.77
C LYS A 280 18.11 26.40 12.95
N GLN A 281 17.73 25.14 13.10
CA GLN A 281 18.67 24.04 13.22
C GLN A 281 19.39 23.86 11.88
N LYS A 282 20.72 23.76 11.90
CA LYS A 282 21.50 23.50 10.70
C LYS A 282 21.33 22.05 10.28
N TRP A 283 21.21 21.81 8.97
CA TRP A 283 21.32 20.46 8.43
C TRP A 283 22.79 20.06 8.43
N HIS A 284 23.09 18.95 9.10
CA HIS A 284 24.40 18.31 9.04
C HIS A 284 24.29 17.12 8.11
N GLU A 285 25.14 17.10 7.08
CA GLU A 285 25.17 15.99 6.14
C GLU A 285 25.77 14.75 6.82
N PRO A 286 25.12 13.58 6.73
CA PRO A 286 25.65 12.35 7.33
C PRO A 286 27.01 11.94 6.76
N GLU A 287 28.00 11.73 7.64
CA GLU A 287 29.29 11.13 7.27
C GLU A 287 29.15 9.60 7.20
N LEU A 288 28.72 9.11 6.05
CA LEU A 288 28.54 7.68 5.83
C LEU A 288 29.90 6.96 5.61
N PRO A 289 30.03 5.68 6.03
CA PRO A 289 31.21 4.88 5.71
C PRO A 289 31.47 4.86 4.20
N ASN A 290 32.72 5.08 3.79
CA ASN A 290 33.13 5.12 2.38
C ASN A 290 34.31 4.18 2.07
N SER A 291 34.63 3.25 2.97
CA SER A 291 35.65 2.23 2.74
C SER A 291 35.09 1.08 1.89
N GLN A 292 35.95 0.39 1.13
CA GLN A 292 35.58 -0.89 0.49
C GLN A 292 35.58 -2.08 1.48
N GLN A 293 36.19 -1.93 2.66
CA GLN A 293 36.19 -2.97 3.68
C GLN A 293 34.80 -3.17 4.30
N PRO A 294 34.42 -4.42 4.64
CA PRO A 294 33.15 -4.70 5.33
C PRO A 294 33.01 -3.89 6.61
N VAL A 295 31.83 -3.28 6.81
CA VAL A 295 31.49 -2.55 8.03
C VAL A 295 30.27 -3.21 8.67
N THR A 296 30.40 -3.61 9.93
CA THR A 296 29.32 -4.24 10.67
C THR A 296 28.72 -3.26 11.68
N ILE A 297 27.42 -3.03 11.56
CA ILE A 297 26.61 -2.33 12.56
C ILE A 297 26.30 -3.28 13.70
N THR A 298 26.62 -2.85 14.92
CA THR A 298 26.37 -3.60 16.14
C THR A 298 25.18 -3.03 16.91
N TYR A 299 24.50 -3.89 17.65
CA TYR A 299 23.23 -3.57 18.29
C TYR A 299 23.26 -3.78 19.81
N PRO A 300 22.44 -3.02 20.57
CA PRO A 300 22.36 -3.15 22.01
C PRO A 300 21.64 -4.44 22.41
N GLN A 301 21.74 -4.80 23.69
CA GLN A 301 21.13 -6.02 24.20
C GLN A 301 19.60 -6.05 24.03
N ILE A 302 18.93 -4.90 24.12
CA ILE A 302 17.46 -4.82 23.92
C ILE A 302 17.05 -5.25 22.50
N ALA A 303 17.87 -4.91 21.49
CA ALA A 303 17.65 -5.28 20.10
C ALA A 303 17.86 -6.79 19.87
N LYS A 304 18.95 -7.34 20.44
CA LYS A 304 19.23 -8.79 20.45
C LYS A 304 18.05 -9.57 21.04
N MET A 305 17.53 -9.12 22.18
CA MET A 305 16.39 -9.75 22.83
C MET A 305 15.11 -9.65 22.00
N ALA A 306 14.87 -8.51 21.35
CA ALA A 306 13.73 -8.32 20.46
C ALA A 306 13.80 -9.25 19.23
N ALA A 307 14.97 -9.41 18.60
CA ALA A 307 15.20 -10.35 17.50
C ALA A 307 14.90 -11.79 17.91
N LEU A 308 15.51 -12.27 19.01
CA LEU A 308 15.28 -13.62 19.51
C LEU A 308 13.82 -13.87 19.89
N ARG A 309 13.14 -12.87 20.46
CA ARG A 309 11.71 -12.94 20.75
C ARG A 309 10.88 -13.01 19.47
N GLY A 310 11.20 -12.19 18.47
CA GLY A 310 10.55 -12.18 17.16
C GLY A 310 10.63 -13.54 16.48
N ILE A 311 11.83 -14.13 16.42
CA ILE A 311 12.06 -15.47 15.86
C ILE A 311 11.18 -16.51 16.57
N ARG A 312 11.23 -16.57 17.91
CA ARG A 312 10.42 -17.53 18.69
C ARG A 312 8.92 -17.36 18.48
N MET A 313 8.44 -16.12 18.40
CA MET A 313 7.02 -15.84 18.15
C MET A 313 6.60 -16.21 16.73
N GLY A 314 7.47 -15.98 15.74
CA GLY A 314 7.27 -16.38 14.35
C GLY A 314 7.20 -17.91 14.21
N THR A 315 8.17 -18.63 14.80
CA THR A 315 8.16 -20.11 14.84
C THR A 315 6.92 -20.67 15.53
N ALA A 316 6.39 -19.97 16.53
CA ALA A 316 5.16 -20.35 17.22
C ALA A 316 3.87 -19.98 16.47
N GLY A 317 3.95 -19.36 15.28
CA GLY A 317 2.79 -18.92 14.50
C GLY A 317 1.99 -17.79 15.17
N ARG A 318 2.64 -16.96 15.99
CA ARG A 318 1.98 -15.90 16.81
C ARG A 318 2.22 -14.49 16.28
N VAL A 319 2.77 -14.36 15.07
CA VAL A 319 3.03 -13.09 14.39
C VAL A 319 2.07 -12.97 13.22
N ARG A 320 1.41 -11.82 13.06
CA ARG A 320 0.61 -11.55 11.86
C ARG A 320 1.52 -11.57 10.64
N ASP A 321 1.07 -12.13 9.52
CA ASP A 321 1.89 -12.26 8.30
C ASP A 321 2.56 -10.93 7.88
N VAL A 322 1.81 -9.83 7.98
CA VAL A 322 2.30 -8.48 7.63
C VAL A 322 3.36 -7.92 8.60
N ASP A 323 3.47 -8.47 9.81
CA ASP A 323 4.40 -8.02 10.85
C ASP A 323 5.65 -8.90 10.95
N GLY A 324 5.79 -9.92 10.09
CA GLY A 324 6.91 -10.87 10.13
C GLY A 324 8.30 -10.22 10.08
N HIS A 325 8.42 -9.08 9.39
CA HIS A 325 9.67 -8.36 9.20
C HIS A 325 9.84 -7.13 10.11
N ARG A 326 8.93 -6.93 11.06
CA ARG A 326 8.87 -5.72 11.88
C ARG A 326 10.16 -5.45 12.66
N VAL A 327 10.77 -6.48 13.26
CA VAL A 327 12.03 -6.32 14.01
C VAL A 327 13.18 -5.90 13.10
N GLU A 328 13.24 -6.46 11.90
CA GLU A 328 14.29 -6.08 10.95
C GLU A 328 14.09 -4.65 10.41
N GLN A 329 12.84 -4.17 10.31
CA GLN A 329 12.55 -2.76 10.00
C GLN A 329 13.07 -1.83 11.09
N VAL A 330 12.79 -2.15 12.36
CA VAL A 330 13.30 -1.37 13.51
C VAL A 330 14.83 -1.33 13.46
N ALA A 331 15.47 -2.49 13.22
CA ALA A 331 16.92 -2.57 13.14
C ALA A 331 17.50 -1.71 12.01
N ARG A 332 16.93 -1.78 10.79
CA ARG A 332 17.38 -0.94 9.67
C ARG A 332 17.24 0.56 9.96
N VAL A 333 16.13 0.98 10.57
CA VAL A 333 15.92 2.39 10.97
C VAL A 333 16.93 2.80 12.04
N ALA A 334 17.14 1.99 13.08
CA ALA A 334 18.08 2.26 14.16
C ALA A 334 19.54 2.32 13.66
N ALA A 335 19.91 1.48 12.69
CA ALA A 335 21.22 1.54 12.03
C ALA A 335 21.39 2.83 11.23
N ILE A 336 20.37 3.26 10.47
CA ILE A 336 20.40 4.54 9.75
C ILE A 336 20.53 5.70 10.73
N TYR A 337 19.85 5.66 11.87
CA TYR A 337 19.97 6.66 12.94
C TYR A 337 21.39 6.76 13.49
N ALA A 338 22.03 5.64 13.81
CA ALA A 338 23.43 5.63 14.24
C ALA A 338 24.35 6.22 13.15
N LEU A 339 24.15 5.83 11.88
CA LEU A 339 24.94 6.32 10.76
C LEU A 339 24.73 7.81 10.48
N MET A 340 23.52 8.33 10.66
CA MET A 340 23.24 9.77 10.55
C MET A 340 23.97 10.59 11.62
N ASP A 341 24.29 9.97 12.76
CA ASP A 341 25.11 10.57 13.81
C ASP A 341 26.61 10.21 13.70
N GLY A 342 27.04 9.62 12.57
CA GLY A 342 28.44 9.24 12.34
C GLY A 342 28.92 8.02 13.13
N ARG A 343 28.00 7.17 13.62
CA ARG A 343 28.28 5.99 14.44
C ARG A 343 27.96 4.69 13.71
N THR A 344 28.71 3.63 14.04
CA THR A 344 28.44 2.25 13.60
C THR A 344 27.91 1.34 14.72
N VAL A 345 27.65 1.93 15.90
CA VAL A 345 27.10 1.25 17.06
C VAL A 345 25.73 1.85 17.36
N VAL A 346 24.69 1.01 17.29
CA VAL A 346 23.32 1.38 17.67
C VAL A 346 23.22 1.40 19.20
N THR A 347 22.64 2.46 19.74
CA THR A 347 22.37 2.63 21.17
C THR A 347 20.95 2.21 21.52
N ASP A 348 20.66 2.07 22.82
CA ASP A 348 19.30 1.85 23.32
C ASP A 348 18.31 2.95 22.87
N GLU A 349 18.79 4.19 22.78
CA GLU A 349 17.99 5.33 22.34
C GLU A 349 17.69 5.27 20.84
N ASP A 350 18.68 4.92 20.01
CA ASP A 350 18.47 4.68 18.57
C ASP A 350 17.36 3.63 18.34
N TRP A 351 17.42 2.53 19.09
CA TRP A 351 16.43 1.46 19.00
C TRP A 351 15.03 1.92 19.42
N LYS A 352 14.90 2.60 20.56
CA LYS A 352 13.60 3.09 21.08
C LYS A 352 12.97 4.11 20.13
N LEU A 353 13.75 5.03 19.57
CA LEU A 353 13.26 5.99 18.57
C LEU A 353 12.82 5.27 17.28
N ALA A 354 13.58 4.27 16.83
CA ALA A 354 13.20 3.45 15.68
C ALA A 354 11.90 2.66 15.93
N GLU A 355 11.70 2.12 17.14
CA GLU A 355 10.44 1.46 17.51
C GLU A 355 9.24 2.41 17.45
N GLN A 356 9.40 3.68 17.85
CA GLN A 356 8.34 4.69 17.71
C GLN A 356 7.96 4.91 16.24
N VAL A 357 8.96 5.02 15.34
CA VAL A 357 8.72 5.20 13.90
C VAL A 357 8.05 3.98 13.29
N VAL A 358 8.50 2.77 13.61
CA VAL A 358 7.88 1.55 13.07
C VAL A 358 6.47 1.36 13.62
N SER A 359 6.23 1.65 14.90
CA SER A 359 4.88 1.61 15.48
C SER A 359 3.95 2.62 14.82
N ARG A 360 4.45 3.83 14.53
CA ARG A 360 3.71 4.83 13.76
C ARG A 360 3.41 4.34 12.35
N SER A 361 4.39 3.72 11.70
CA SER A 361 4.22 3.11 10.37
C SER A 361 3.13 2.03 10.37
N ASP A 362 3.06 1.18 11.40
CA ASP A 362 2.00 0.17 11.52
C ASP A 362 0.61 0.82 11.52
N MET A 363 0.43 1.92 12.26
CA MET A 363 -0.84 2.65 12.31
C MET A 363 -1.23 3.26 10.95
N VAL A 364 -0.25 3.80 10.22
CA VAL A 364 -0.47 4.42 8.91
C VAL A 364 -0.79 3.36 7.86
N ARG A 365 -0.14 2.19 7.94
CA ARG A 365 -0.46 1.02 7.11
C ARG A 365 -1.89 0.57 7.34
N ASP A 366 -2.28 0.39 8.60
CA ASP A 366 -3.62 -0.08 8.94
C ASP A 366 -4.69 0.93 8.47
N TRP A 367 -4.46 2.25 8.66
CA TRP A 367 -5.31 3.30 8.09
C TRP A 367 -5.41 3.22 6.56
N LEU A 368 -4.28 3.08 5.86
CA LEU A 368 -4.24 2.99 4.39
C LEU A 368 -5.05 1.78 3.89
N PHE A 369 -4.95 0.65 4.58
CA PHE A 369 -5.65 -0.58 4.24
C PHE A 369 -7.16 -0.41 4.40
N ASP A 370 -7.60 0.27 5.45
CA ASP A 370 -9.00 0.54 5.69
C ASP A 370 -9.58 1.57 4.72
N GLU A 371 -8.83 2.62 4.36
CA GLU A 371 -9.25 3.56 3.32
C GLU A 371 -9.40 2.87 1.97
N TYR A 372 -8.45 2.02 1.57
CA TYR A 372 -8.54 1.26 0.32
C TYR A 372 -9.80 0.38 0.27
N ARG A 373 -10.10 -0.33 1.36
CA ARG A 373 -11.32 -1.15 1.45
C ARG A 373 -12.58 -0.30 1.35
N ARG A 374 -12.61 0.86 2.03
CA ARG A 374 -13.75 1.81 1.96
C ARG A 374 -13.95 2.36 0.56
N GLU A 375 -12.88 2.73 -0.13
CA GLU A 375 -12.95 3.20 -1.51
C GLU A 375 -13.35 2.09 -2.49
N ALA A 376 -12.87 0.86 -2.29
CA ALA A 376 -13.30 -0.29 -3.09
C ALA A 376 -14.81 -0.54 -2.98
N ILE A 377 -15.36 -0.49 -1.75
CA ILE A 377 -16.82 -0.62 -1.52
C ILE A 377 -17.59 0.53 -2.19
N ARG A 378 -17.12 1.78 -2.04
CA ARG A 378 -17.76 2.95 -2.68
C ARG A 378 -17.74 2.83 -4.21
N ASN A 379 -16.62 2.43 -4.79
CA ASN A 379 -16.48 2.25 -6.24
C ASN A 379 -17.41 1.16 -6.76
N GLU A 380 -17.55 0.04 -6.03
CA GLU A 380 -18.48 -1.02 -6.40
C GLU A 380 -19.94 -0.55 -6.32
N ALA A 381 -20.33 0.14 -5.24
CA ALA A 381 -21.67 0.70 -5.09
C ALA A 381 -22.00 1.70 -6.21
N ASN A 382 -21.06 2.57 -6.57
CA ASN A 382 -21.18 3.51 -7.68
C ASN A 382 -21.35 2.77 -9.02
N ARG A 383 -20.59 1.69 -9.24
CA ARG A 383 -20.68 0.87 -10.46
C ARG A 383 -22.03 0.17 -10.60
N VAL A 384 -22.54 -0.42 -9.51
CA VAL A 384 -23.86 -1.06 -9.49
C VAL A 384 -24.96 -0.03 -9.75
N SER A 385 -24.88 1.13 -9.10
CA SER A 385 -25.85 2.23 -9.27
C SER A 385 -25.85 2.77 -10.70
N ALA A 386 -24.67 3.03 -11.28
CA ALA A 386 -24.54 3.47 -12.66
C ALA A 386 -25.08 2.42 -13.66
N SER A 387 -24.84 1.13 -13.40
CA SER A 387 -25.39 0.04 -14.24
C SER A 387 -26.91 -0.06 -14.15
N ALA A 388 -27.48 0.11 -12.95
CA ALA A 388 -28.93 0.11 -12.75
C ALA A 388 -29.59 1.31 -13.45
N GLN A 389 -29.00 2.50 -13.33
CA GLN A 389 -29.46 3.70 -14.02
C GLN A 389 -29.41 3.53 -15.55
N ALA A 390 -28.30 3.05 -16.10
CA ALA A 390 -28.14 2.82 -17.54
C ALA A 390 -29.16 1.80 -18.08
N ARG A 391 -29.48 0.74 -17.30
CA ARG A 391 -30.53 -0.22 -17.67
C ARG A 391 -31.92 0.43 -17.67
N GLY A 392 -32.26 1.20 -16.63
CA GLY A 392 -33.53 1.92 -16.55
C GLY A 392 -33.72 2.92 -17.69
N GLU A 393 -32.68 3.68 -18.03
CA GLU A 393 -32.69 4.60 -19.17
C GLU A 393 -32.87 3.87 -20.50
N ALA A 394 -32.18 2.75 -20.71
CA ALA A 394 -32.32 1.93 -21.91
C ALA A 394 -33.73 1.32 -22.05
N GLU A 395 -34.31 0.83 -20.96
CA GLU A 395 -35.69 0.34 -20.92
C GLU A 395 -36.69 1.45 -21.21
N HIS A 396 -36.49 2.65 -20.65
CA HIS A 396 -37.34 3.80 -20.91
C HIS A 396 -37.28 4.25 -22.38
N GLN A 397 -36.08 4.33 -22.96
CA GLN A 397 -35.90 4.67 -24.38
C GLN A 397 -36.49 3.59 -25.32
N LEU A 398 -36.38 2.32 -24.94
CA LEU A 398 -37.00 1.22 -25.68
C LEU A 398 -38.52 1.34 -25.64
N PHE A 399 -39.10 1.55 -24.45
CA PHE A 399 -40.52 1.77 -24.27
C PHE A 399 -41.00 2.94 -25.12
N GLU A 400 -40.43 4.13 -24.97
CA GLU A 400 -40.79 5.33 -25.74
C GLU A 400 -40.77 5.11 -27.26
N ARG A 401 -39.73 4.43 -27.76
CA ARG A 401 -39.58 4.14 -29.18
C ARG A 401 -40.65 3.17 -29.69
N LEU A 402 -40.94 2.11 -28.93
CA LEU A 402 -41.93 1.11 -29.32
C LEU A 402 -43.36 1.63 -29.15
N SER A 403 -43.65 2.37 -28.07
CA SER A 403 -44.94 3.05 -27.88
C SER A 403 -45.24 4.02 -29.01
N LYS A 404 -44.26 4.84 -29.44
CA LYS A 404 -44.41 5.70 -30.63
C LYS A 404 -44.74 4.93 -31.91
N ARG A 405 -44.11 3.78 -32.13
CA ARG A 405 -44.40 2.91 -33.30
C ARG A 405 -45.78 2.30 -33.23
N ILE A 406 -46.21 1.87 -32.05
CA ILE A 406 -47.56 1.33 -31.81
C ILE A 406 -48.61 2.42 -32.03
N ARG A 407 -48.46 3.60 -31.41
CA ARG A 407 -49.36 4.75 -31.64
C ARG A 407 -49.47 5.09 -33.12
N LYS A 408 -48.34 5.21 -33.84
CA LYS A 408 -48.33 5.45 -35.29
C LYS A 408 -49.03 4.34 -36.09
N ALA A 409 -48.95 3.09 -35.63
CA ALA A 409 -49.62 1.98 -36.29
C ALA A 409 -51.14 2.00 -36.10
N LEU A 410 -51.61 2.56 -34.99
CA LEU A 410 -53.03 2.66 -34.60
C LEU A 410 -53.69 4.00 -35.00
N GLU A 411 -52.92 4.96 -35.51
CA GLU A 411 -53.39 6.30 -35.93
C GLU A 411 -54.56 6.25 -36.92
N TYR A 412 -54.65 5.21 -37.75
CA TYR A 412 -55.67 5.05 -38.80
C TYR A 412 -56.77 4.05 -38.45
N GLY A 413 -56.85 3.62 -37.18
CA GLY A 413 -57.88 2.71 -36.68
C GLY A 413 -57.33 1.49 -35.93
N SER A 414 -58.25 0.70 -35.37
CA SER A 414 -57.94 -0.49 -34.58
C SER A 414 -57.19 -1.55 -35.39
N MET A 415 -56.28 -2.29 -34.75
CA MET A 415 -55.46 -3.31 -35.41
C MET A 415 -55.36 -4.61 -34.58
N PRO A 416 -55.44 -5.79 -35.22
CA PRO A 416 -55.21 -7.07 -34.54
C PRO A 416 -53.80 -7.16 -33.96
N ARG A 417 -53.66 -7.83 -32.82
CA ARG A 417 -52.39 -8.08 -32.12
C ARG A 417 -51.27 -8.58 -33.03
N ARG A 418 -51.59 -9.52 -33.92
CA ARG A 418 -50.63 -10.12 -34.86
C ARG A 418 -50.03 -9.09 -35.82
N ASP A 419 -50.86 -8.18 -36.33
CA ASP A 419 -50.49 -7.21 -37.36
C ASP A 419 -49.66 -6.07 -36.73
N LEU A 420 -50.02 -5.63 -35.53
CA LEU A 420 -49.19 -4.76 -34.71
C LEU A 420 -47.83 -5.40 -34.41
N GLY A 421 -47.84 -6.69 -34.08
CA GLY A 421 -46.63 -7.45 -33.82
C GLY A 421 -45.67 -7.49 -35.02
N GLN A 422 -46.21 -7.71 -36.23
CA GLN A 422 -45.42 -7.67 -37.47
C GLN A 422 -44.79 -6.30 -37.70
N LYS A 423 -45.49 -5.20 -37.39
CA LYS A 423 -44.96 -3.83 -37.50
C LYS A 423 -43.79 -3.55 -36.55
N LEU A 424 -43.62 -4.32 -35.47
CA LEU A 424 -42.46 -4.23 -34.57
C LEU A 424 -41.23 -5.03 -35.03
N ALA A 425 -41.40 -5.98 -35.96
CA ALA A 425 -40.33 -6.81 -36.51
C ALA A 425 -39.45 -7.45 -35.40
N ARG A 426 -38.14 -7.21 -35.40
CA ARG A 426 -37.19 -7.77 -34.43
C ARG A 426 -37.49 -7.42 -32.96
N ASP A 427 -38.28 -6.37 -32.72
CA ASP A 427 -38.65 -5.90 -31.39
C ASP A 427 -39.95 -6.55 -30.88
N TYR A 428 -40.57 -7.47 -31.65
CA TYR A 428 -41.81 -8.16 -31.28
C TYR A 428 -41.73 -8.86 -29.90
N ARG A 429 -40.53 -9.30 -29.48
CA ARG A 429 -40.31 -9.92 -28.16
C ARG A 429 -40.66 -9.00 -26.97
N TYR A 430 -40.68 -7.68 -27.19
CA TYR A 430 -41.07 -6.68 -26.19
C TYR A 430 -42.52 -6.21 -26.33
N PHE A 431 -43.27 -6.75 -27.31
CA PHE A 431 -44.62 -6.27 -27.62
C PHE A 431 -45.56 -6.36 -26.42
N SER A 432 -45.63 -7.52 -25.74
CA SER A 432 -46.50 -7.70 -24.57
C SER A 432 -46.17 -6.69 -23.47
N SER A 433 -44.89 -6.58 -23.07
CA SER A 433 -44.48 -5.67 -21.99
C SER A 433 -44.76 -4.19 -22.30
N VAL A 434 -44.69 -3.80 -23.58
CA VAL A 434 -44.98 -2.42 -23.99
C VAL A 434 -46.48 -2.19 -24.09
N ILE A 435 -47.24 -3.07 -24.75
CA ILE A 435 -48.68 -2.86 -24.97
C ILE A 435 -49.46 -2.96 -23.65
N ASP A 436 -49.08 -3.88 -22.75
CA ASP A 436 -49.73 -4.03 -21.44
C ASP A 436 -49.47 -2.79 -20.57
N ARG A 437 -48.27 -2.18 -20.68
CA ARG A 437 -47.95 -0.92 -20.01
C ARG A 437 -48.69 0.28 -20.60
N MET A 438 -48.83 0.35 -21.93
CA MET A 438 -49.62 1.38 -22.60
C MET A 438 -51.11 1.26 -22.24
N GLU A 439 -51.64 0.04 -22.13
CA GLU A 439 -53.01 -0.24 -21.69
C GLU A 439 -53.22 0.21 -20.23
N ALA A 440 -52.28 -0.13 -19.33
CA ALA A 440 -52.31 0.34 -17.95
C ALA A 440 -52.19 1.88 -17.80
N GLN A 441 -51.57 2.55 -18.77
CA GLN A 441 -51.47 4.01 -18.83
C GLN A 441 -52.70 4.68 -19.48
N GLY A 442 -53.66 3.89 -19.98
CA GLY A 442 -54.84 4.41 -20.69
C GLY A 442 -54.50 5.04 -22.05
N GLU A 443 -53.38 4.65 -22.66
CA GLU A 443 -52.99 5.13 -24.00
C GLU A 443 -53.64 4.29 -25.12
N VAL A 444 -53.94 3.03 -24.83
CA VAL A 444 -54.52 2.08 -25.79
C VAL A 444 -55.56 1.21 -25.09
N ARG A 445 -56.62 0.89 -25.82
CA ARG A 445 -57.68 -0.01 -25.35
C ARG A 445 -57.60 -1.34 -26.05
N LYS A 446 -57.73 -2.42 -25.29
CA LYS A 446 -57.84 -3.80 -25.78
C LYS A 446 -59.30 -4.22 -25.90
N PHE A 447 -59.66 -4.84 -27.02
CA PHE A 447 -60.99 -5.39 -27.23
C PHE A 447 -60.96 -6.59 -28.18
N GLU A 448 -62.10 -7.26 -28.36
CA GLU A 448 -62.26 -8.40 -29.26
C GLU A 448 -63.15 -7.97 -30.44
N ASP A 449 -62.69 -8.22 -31.68
CA ASP A 449 -63.46 -7.89 -32.88
C ASP A 449 -64.58 -8.92 -33.15
N ASP A 450 -65.45 -8.63 -34.13
CA ASP A 450 -66.57 -9.51 -34.54
C ASP A 450 -66.12 -10.93 -34.99
N ARG A 451 -64.81 -11.15 -35.16
CA ARG A 451 -64.20 -12.43 -35.55
C ARG A 451 -63.47 -13.12 -34.39
N GLY A 452 -63.61 -12.62 -33.16
CA GLY A 452 -62.99 -13.19 -31.96
C GLY A 452 -61.48 -12.89 -31.84
N ARG A 453 -60.96 -11.87 -32.54
CA ARG A 453 -59.53 -11.53 -32.51
C ARG A 453 -59.27 -10.40 -31.54
N VAL A 454 -58.20 -10.54 -30.76
CA VAL A 454 -57.72 -9.47 -29.88
C VAL A 454 -57.14 -8.32 -30.71
N CYS A 455 -57.78 -7.16 -30.60
CA CYS A 455 -57.44 -5.92 -31.27
C CYS A 455 -57.08 -4.83 -30.25
N TYR A 456 -56.30 -3.85 -30.70
CA TYR A 456 -55.96 -2.66 -29.94
C TYR A 456 -56.31 -1.41 -30.74
N GLU A 457 -56.73 -0.35 -30.07
CA GLU A 457 -56.96 0.99 -30.62
C GLU A 457 -56.41 2.06 -29.66
N ILE A 458 -56.19 3.29 -30.14
CA ILE A 458 -55.81 4.41 -29.28
C ILE A 458 -57.03 4.77 -28.44
N GLU A 459 -56.84 4.95 -27.13
CA GLU A 459 -57.89 5.43 -26.25
C GLU A 459 -57.93 6.96 -26.32
N ASP A 460 -58.99 7.53 -26.90
CA ASP A 460 -59.16 8.98 -27.03
C ASP A 460 -59.32 9.63 -25.65
N THR A 461 -58.22 10.08 -25.07
CA THR A 461 -58.25 10.95 -23.89
C THR A 461 -58.61 12.38 -24.31
N ASN A 462 -59.82 12.57 -24.82
CA ASN A 462 -60.38 13.89 -25.06
C ASN A 462 -61.91 13.87 -24.89
N ILE A 463 -62.37 13.68 -23.65
CA ILE A 463 -63.52 14.38 -23.06
C ILE A 463 -63.24 14.51 -21.55
N LEU A 464 -62.75 15.68 -21.15
CA LEU A 464 -63.16 16.39 -19.93
C LEU A 464 -62.73 17.86 -20.11
N THR A 465 -63.43 18.53 -21.01
CA THR A 465 -63.73 19.96 -20.87
C THR A 465 -65.24 20.09 -20.68
N CYS A 466 -65.64 20.29 -19.43
CA CYS A 466 -66.70 21.18 -18.97
C CYS A 466 -66.63 21.27 -17.44
#